data_AF-A0A5N7ZDZ1-F1
#
_entry.id   AF-A0A5N7ZDZ1-F1
#
_cell.length_a   1.000
_cell.length_b   1.000
_cell.length_c   1.000
_cell.angle_alpha   90.00
_cell.angle_beta   90.00
_cell.angle_gamma   90.00
#
_symmetry.space_group_name_H-M   'P 1'
#
loop_
_entity.id
_entity.type
_entity.pdbx_description
1 polymer ?
#
loop_
_entity_poly.entity_id
_entity_poly.type
_entity_poly.pdbx_seq_one_letter_code
_entity_poly.pdbx_strand_id
1 'polypeptide(L)'
;MYCYSGGTEATAVFPKVIETLSEQGLNTIRLSEENNPVYAIQYSDTAFPVIGFSKKYNHLYNSIAGFGAIMTCSEADGGCPFIAGAEKRIAITYEDPKLSDSTPEQSTVYASRSLQIATEMFYVFSMIQKPLCKLN
;
A
#
# COMPACT_ATOMS: atom_id res chain seq x y z
N MET A 1 -11.27 9.14 3.75
CA MET A 1 -10.90 7.84 3.16
C MET A 1 -9.79 7.26 4.02
N TYR A 2 -9.94 6.02 4.49
CA TYR A 2 -8.94 5.34 5.30
C TYR A 2 -8.37 4.18 4.48
N CYS A 3 -7.06 4.03 4.50
CA CYS A 3 -6.36 3.00 3.74
C CYS A 3 -5.54 2.14 4.70
N TYR A 4 -5.54 0.84 4.44
CA TYR A 4 -4.83 -0.14 5.23
C TYR A 4 -4.07 -1.07 4.28
N SER A 5 -3.12 -1.82 4.84
CA SER A 5 -2.35 -2.81 4.09
C SER A 5 -2.18 -4.08 4.93
N GLY A 6 -1.99 -5.21 4.27
CA GLY A 6 -1.59 -6.43 4.94
C GLY A 6 -1.37 -7.57 3.98
N GLY A 7 -0.43 -8.45 4.33
CA GLY A 7 -0.14 -9.68 3.61
C GLY A 7 -0.75 -10.90 4.28
N THR A 8 -0.41 -12.08 3.78
CA THR A 8 -0.67 -13.37 4.46
C THR A 8 0.25 -13.58 5.66
N GLU A 9 1.42 -12.94 5.64
CA GLU A 9 2.44 -12.99 6.69
C GLU A 9 2.87 -11.59 7.12
N ALA A 10 3.53 -11.52 8.29
CA ALA A 10 4.07 -10.28 8.84
C ALA A 10 5.55 -10.49 9.14
N THR A 11 6.40 -9.88 8.34
CA THR A 11 7.86 -9.83 8.54
C THR A 11 8.27 -8.38 8.81
N ALA A 12 9.02 -7.74 7.94
CA ALA A 12 9.38 -6.33 8.00
C ALA A 12 9.08 -5.67 6.66
N VAL A 13 8.81 -4.36 6.65
CA VAL A 13 8.77 -3.61 5.40
C VAL A 13 10.17 -3.65 4.79
N PHE A 14 10.27 -4.05 3.52
CA PHE A 14 11.57 -4.13 2.86
C PHE A 14 12.18 -2.71 2.75
N PRO A 15 13.44 -2.49 3.20
CA PRO A 15 14.00 -1.14 3.30
C PRO A 15 13.97 -0.34 1.99
N LYS A 16 14.15 -1.01 0.85
CA LYS A 16 14.10 -0.37 -0.47
C LYS A 16 12.76 0.33 -0.73
N VAL A 17 11.64 -0.18 -0.19
CA VAL A 17 10.34 0.49 -0.31
C VAL A 17 10.35 1.85 0.38
N ILE A 18 10.89 1.91 1.61
CA ILE A 18 10.98 3.16 2.37
C ILE A 18 11.93 4.15 1.68
N GLU A 19 13.06 3.65 1.18
CA GLU A 19 14.01 4.43 0.38
C GLU A 19 13.33 5.03 -0.86
N THR A 20 12.66 4.21 -1.68
CA THR A 20 11.95 4.67 -2.89
C THR A 20 10.90 5.73 -2.59
N LEU A 21 10.09 5.55 -1.54
CA LEU A 21 9.11 6.56 -1.14
C LEU A 21 9.79 7.88 -0.73
N SER A 22 10.93 7.79 -0.05
CA SER A 22 11.71 8.96 0.38
C SER A 22 12.33 9.71 -0.80
N GLU A 23 12.92 8.97 -1.75
CA GLU A 23 13.46 9.51 -3.01
C GLU A 23 12.37 10.18 -3.87
N GLN A 24 11.13 9.70 -3.77
CA GLN A 24 9.95 10.27 -4.44
C GLN A 24 9.31 11.46 -3.71
N GLY A 25 9.95 11.95 -2.64
CA GLY A 25 9.57 13.19 -1.94
C GLY A 25 8.62 13.00 -0.76
N LEU A 26 8.39 11.78 -0.29
CA LEU A 26 7.67 11.53 0.96
C LEU A 26 8.62 11.54 2.14
N ASN A 27 8.24 12.17 3.25
CA ASN A 27 9.04 12.11 4.46
C ASN A 27 8.73 10.82 5.21
N THR A 28 9.74 9.98 5.44
CA THR A 28 9.58 8.71 6.18
C THR A 28 10.31 8.77 7.52
N ILE A 29 9.58 8.46 8.60
CA ILE A 29 10.10 8.51 9.97
C ILE A 29 9.92 7.13 10.58
N ARG A 30 11.02 6.50 11.01
CA ARG A 30 10.97 5.25 11.77
C ARG A 30 10.53 5.54 13.21
N LEU A 31 9.50 4.83 13.67
CA LEU A 31 8.89 5.01 14.99
C LEU A 31 9.24 3.91 15.99
N SER A 32 9.82 2.79 15.53
CA SER A 32 10.25 1.69 16.41
C SER A 32 11.56 1.05 15.93
N GLU A 33 12.37 0.62 16.90
CA GLU A 33 13.65 -0.07 16.68
C GLU A 33 13.53 -1.60 16.58
N GLU A 34 12.29 -2.10 16.56
CA GLU A 34 11.96 -3.52 16.40
C GLU A 34 12.42 -4.07 15.03
N ASN A 35 12.51 -5.41 14.94
CA ASN A 35 12.79 -6.12 13.70
C ASN A 35 11.73 -5.89 12.61
N ASN A 36 10.47 -5.67 13.02
CA ASN A 36 9.38 -5.20 12.16
C ASN A 36 9.08 -3.74 12.50
N PRO A 37 9.85 -2.79 11.95
CA PRO A 37 9.72 -1.39 12.32
C PRO A 37 8.40 -0.79 11.81
N VAL A 38 7.88 0.14 12.60
CA VAL A 38 6.74 0.99 12.25
C VAL A 38 7.26 2.30 11.67
N TYR A 39 6.66 2.75 10.57
CA TYR A 39 7.01 4.00 9.91
C TYR A 39 5.81 4.96 9.89
N ALA A 40 6.07 6.24 10.13
CA ALA A 40 5.19 7.32 9.71
C ALA A 40 5.64 7.80 8.32
N ILE A 41 4.73 7.79 7.35
CA ILE A 41 4.95 8.22 5.97
C ILE A 41 4.11 9.49 5.76
N GLN A 42 4.78 10.63 5.74
CA GLN A 42 4.16 11.94 5.61
C GLN A 42 4.16 12.39 4.15
N TYR A 43 2.99 12.80 3.67
CA TYR A 43 2.74 13.26 2.30
C TYR A 43 2.24 14.72 2.25
N SER A 44 2.11 15.37 3.40
CA SER A 44 1.63 16.74 3.56
C SER A 44 2.12 17.30 4.90
N ASP A 45 2.38 18.60 4.94
CA ASP A 45 2.79 19.31 6.15
C ASP A 45 1.68 19.41 7.21
N THR A 46 0.42 19.23 6.78
CA THR A 46 -0.76 19.46 7.64
C THR A 46 -1.60 18.21 7.87
N ALA A 47 -1.47 17.19 7.01
CA ALA A 47 -2.20 15.95 7.18
C ALA A 47 -1.45 14.99 8.12
N PHE A 48 -2.21 14.16 8.83
CA PHE A 48 -1.62 13.07 9.62
C PHE A 48 -0.89 12.08 8.70
N PRO A 49 0.30 11.59 9.09
CA PRO A 49 1.06 10.63 8.30
C PRO A 49 0.34 9.28 8.22
N VAL A 50 0.62 8.54 7.16
CA VAL A 50 0.18 7.14 7.02
C VAL A 50 1.11 6.27 7.88
N ILE A 51 0.52 5.41 8.72
CA ILE A 51 1.29 4.46 9.52
C ILE A 51 1.53 3.17 8.72
N GLY A 52 2.79 2.94 8.34
CA GLY A 52 3.23 1.80 7.55
C GLY A 52 4.01 0.80 8.39
N PHE A 53 3.57 -0.46 8.42
CA PHE A 53 4.30 -1.58 9.00
C PHE A 53 3.80 -2.90 8.41
N SER A 54 4.64 -3.93 8.44
CA SER A 54 4.29 -5.26 7.94
C SER A 54 3.32 -5.93 8.91
N LYS A 55 2.19 -6.40 8.41
CA LYS A 55 1.13 -7.02 9.21
C LYS A 55 0.28 -7.95 8.36
N LYS A 56 -0.41 -8.88 9.01
CA LYS A 56 -1.42 -9.70 8.35
C LYS A 56 -2.65 -8.87 7.99
N TYR A 57 -3.36 -9.25 6.93
CA TYR A 57 -4.59 -8.57 6.50
C TYR A 57 -5.66 -8.52 7.61
N ASN A 58 -5.68 -9.48 8.54
CA ASN A 58 -6.62 -9.55 9.67
C ASN A 58 -6.10 -8.91 10.97
N HIS A 59 -5.01 -8.13 10.92
CA HIS A 59 -4.49 -7.42 12.08
C HIS A 59 -5.49 -6.38 12.60
N LEU A 60 -5.61 -6.21 13.93
CA LEU A 60 -6.58 -5.31 14.58
C LEU A 60 -6.45 -3.83 14.22
N TYR A 61 -5.33 -3.45 13.59
CA TYR A 61 -5.13 -2.10 13.05
C TYR A 61 -5.96 -1.86 11.78
N ASN A 62 -6.28 -2.92 11.04
CA ASN A 62 -7.05 -2.85 9.81
C ASN A 62 -8.55 -2.78 10.13
N SER A 63 -9.33 -2.23 9.19
CA SER A 63 -10.78 -2.32 9.29
C SER A 63 -11.22 -3.79 9.25
N ILE A 64 -12.18 -4.14 10.12
CA ILE A 64 -12.73 -5.50 10.22
C ILE A 64 -13.92 -5.73 9.29
N ALA A 65 -14.55 -4.66 8.77
CA ALA A 65 -15.70 -4.73 7.86
C ALA A 65 -15.91 -3.43 7.08
N GLY A 66 -16.73 -3.47 6.02
CA GLY A 66 -17.18 -2.29 5.28
C GLY A 66 -16.11 -1.66 4.40
N PHE A 67 -15.22 -2.47 3.81
CA PHE A 67 -14.12 -1.99 2.97
C PHE A 67 -14.05 -2.69 1.62
N GLY A 68 -13.45 -2.02 0.64
CA GLY A 68 -13.01 -2.66 -0.61
C GLY A 68 -11.59 -3.21 -0.45
N ALA A 69 -11.36 -4.45 -0.85
CA ALA A 69 -10.04 -5.05 -0.87
C ALA A 69 -9.44 -4.95 -2.28
N ILE A 70 -8.27 -4.30 -2.38
CA ILE A 70 -7.45 -4.31 -3.59
C ILE A 70 -6.42 -5.43 -3.43
N MET A 71 -6.46 -6.39 -4.36
CA MET A 71 -5.55 -7.53 -4.38
C MET A 71 -4.45 -7.28 -5.40
N THR A 72 -3.20 -7.18 -4.93
CA THR A 72 -2.07 -6.77 -5.76
C THR A 72 -1.18 -7.91 -6.24
N CYS A 73 -1.41 -9.12 -5.74
CA CYS A 73 -0.56 -10.28 -6.01
C CYS A 73 -0.64 -10.69 -7.48
N SER A 74 0.51 -10.98 -8.10
CA SER A 74 0.61 -11.49 -9.48
C SER A 74 0.01 -12.88 -9.67
N GLU A 75 -0.16 -13.64 -8.58
CA GLU A 75 -0.85 -14.93 -8.58
C GLU A 75 -2.37 -14.74 -8.55
N ALA A 76 -2.94 -14.48 -9.73
CA ALA A 76 -4.37 -14.48 -9.93
C ALA A 76 -4.96 -15.90 -9.69
N ASP A 77 -5.97 -15.95 -8.81
CA ASP A 77 -6.99 -16.99 -8.64
C ASP A 77 -6.69 -18.33 -7.94
N GLY A 78 -5.44 -18.78 -7.76
CA GLY A 78 -5.20 -20.10 -7.13
C GLY A 78 -5.35 -20.17 -5.60
N GLY A 79 -5.04 -19.08 -4.89
CA GLY A 79 -4.85 -19.08 -3.43
C GLY A 79 -5.25 -17.79 -2.72
N CYS A 80 -6.06 -16.93 -3.37
CA CYS A 80 -6.39 -15.65 -2.77
C CYS A 80 -7.25 -15.84 -1.50
N PRO A 81 -6.78 -15.38 -0.33
CA PRO A 81 -7.47 -15.64 0.93
C PRO A 81 -8.87 -15.03 0.89
N PHE A 82 -9.83 -15.73 1.50
CA PHE A 82 -11.11 -15.13 1.80
C PHE A 82 -10.90 -13.99 2.80
N ILE A 83 -11.09 -12.74 2.33
CA ILE A 83 -10.97 -11.55 3.17
C ILE A 83 -12.35 -11.23 3.75
N ALA A 84 -12.60 -11.72 4.97
CA ALA A 84 -13.82 -11.42 5.70
C ALA A 84 -13.98 -9.90 5.89
N GLY A 85 -15.20 -9.39 5.76
CA GLY A 85 -15.51 -7.97 5.93
C GLY A 85 -15.30 -7.09 4.68
N ALA A 86 -14.70 -7.63 3.61
CA ALA A 86 -14.60 -6.92 2.34
C ALA A 86 -15.93 -6.98 1.56
N GLU A 87 -16.49 -5.83 1.19
CA GLU A 87 -17.73 -5.74 0.38
C GLU A 87 -17.47 -6.01 -1.10
N LYS A 88 -16.28 -5.62 -1.57
CA LYS A 88 -15.79 -5.81 -2.92
C LYS A 88 -14.33 -6.24 -2.88
N ARG A 89 -13.97 -7.11 -3.82
CA ARG A 89 -12.59 -7.54 -4.06
C ARG A 89 -12.24 -7.19 -5.49
N ILE A 90 -11.17 -6.42 -5.67
CA ILE A 90 -10.74 -5.90 -6.96
C ILE A 90 -9.30 -6.36 -7.15
N ALA A 91 -9.06 -7.19 -8.17
CA ALA A 91 -7.71 -7.61 -8.52
C ALA A 91 -7.05 -6.54 -9.40
N ILE A 92 -5.89 -6.05 -8.97
CA ILE A 92 -5.01 -5.16 -9.75
C ILE A 92 -3.60 -5.72 -9.59
N THR A 93 -3.19 -6.59 -10.51
CA THR A 93 -1.94 -7.33 -10.37
C THR A 93 -0.75 -6.46 -10.79
N TYR A 94 0.34 -6.58 -10.03
CA TYR A 94 1.61 -5.96 -10.39
C TYR A 94 2.73 -7.00 -10.36
N GLU A 95 3.75 -6.80 -11.20
CA GLU A 95 4.96 -7.60 -11.13
C GLU A 95 5.74 -7.25 -9.86
N ASP A 96 6.09 -8.25 -9.07
CA ASP A 96 6.76 -8.04 -7.79
C ASP A 96 8.18 -7.47 -8.04
N PRO A 97 8.49 -6.24 -7.59
CA PRO A 97 9.79 -5.62 -7.86
C PRO A 97 10.95 -6.40 -7.21
N LYS A 98 10.65 -7.32 -6.29
CA LYS A 98 11.61 -8.25 -5.68
C LYS A 98 12.38 -9.09 -6.70
N LEU A 99 11.87 -9.28 -7.92
CA LEU A 99 12.60 -9.93 -9.01
C LEU A 99 13.94 -9.26 -9.35
N SER A 100 14.07 -7.97 -9.00
CA SER A 100 15.28 -7.17 -9.22
C SER A 100 16.19 -7.09 -7.98
N ASP A 101 15.86 -7.78 -6.89
CA ASP A 101 16.67 -7.73 -5.67
C ASP A 101 18.10 -8.19 -5.95
N SER A 102 19.08 -7.46 -5.41
CA SER A 102 20.52 -7.72 -5.59
C SER A 102 21.03 -7.50 -7.03
N THR A 103 20.22 -6.90 -7.91
CA THR A 103 20.65 -6.49 -9.25
C THR A 103 20.98 -4.99 -9.30
N PRO A 104 21.80 -4.54 -10.27
CA PRO A 104 22.03 -3.11 -10.51
C PRO A 104 20.75 -2.32 -10.80
N GLU A 105 19.71 -2.97 -11.33
CA GLU A 105 18.45 -2.35 -11.73
C GLU A 105 17.45 -2.18 -10.57
N GLN A 106 17.77 -2.68 -9.37
CA GLN A 106 16.84 -2.73 -8.24
C GLN A 106 16.13 -1.41 -7.97
N SER A 107 16.88 -0.31 -7.80
CA SER A 107 16.26 1.00 -7.51
C SER A 107 15.33 1.46 -8.64
N THR A 108 15.69 1.24 -9.90
CA THR A 108 14.87 1.61 -11.06
C THR A 108 13.58 0.79 -11.13
N VAL A 109 13.65 -0.51 -10.85
CA VAL A 109 12.48 -1.41 -10.86
C VAL A 109 11.52 -1.05 -9.72
N TYR A 110 12.02 -0.80 -8.50
CA TYR A 110 11.18 -0.35 -7.40
C TYR A 110 10.54 1.03 -7.67
N ALA A 111 11.29 1.99 -8.19
CA ALA A 111 10.78 3.32 -8.52
C ALA A 111 9.70 3.27 -9.62
N SER A 112 9.94 2.51 -10.69
CA SER A 112 8.97 2.35 -11.79
C SER A 112 7.69 1.65 -11.33
N ARG A 113 7.82 0.62 -10.48
CA ARG A 113 6.67 -0.07 -9.89
C ARG A 113 5.86 0.84 -8.96
N SER A 114 6.54 1.63 -8.12
CA SER A 114 5.90 2.63 -7.25
C SER A 114 5.12 3.66 -8.09
N LEU A 115 5.73 4.17 -9.16
CA LEU A 115 5.10 5.16 -10.04
C LEU A 115 3.90 4.59 -10.81
N GLN A 116 3.97 3.33 -11.25
CA GLN A 116 2.83 2.65 -11.87
C GLN A 116 1.64 2.59 -10.91
N ILE A 117 1.85 2.11 -9.68
CA ILE A 117 0.80 2.02 -8.65
C ILE A 117 0.22 3.41 -8.39
N ALA A 118 1.06 4.43 -8.21
CA ALA A 118 0.62 5.80 -7.97
C ALA A 118 -0.22 6.35 -9.12
N THR A 119 0.20 6.10 -10.37
CA THR A 119 -0.49 6.56 -11.58
C THR A 119 -1.87 5.93 -11.73
N GLU A 120 -1.95 4.60 -11.55
CA GLU A 120 -3.20 3.86 -11.66
C GLU A 120 -4.19 4.28 -10.55
N MET A 121 -3.71 4.40 -9.32
CA MET A 121 -4.55 4.86 -8.20
C MET A 121 -5.00 6.31 -8.40
N PHE A 122 -4.11 7.20 -8.86
CA PHE A 122 -4.47 8.57 -9.21
C PHE A 122 -5.59 8.60 -10.25
N TYR A 123 -5.46 7.80 -11.32
CA TYR A 123 -6.49 7.71 -12.35
C TYR A 123 -7.82 7.21 -11.77
N VAL A 124 -7.82 6.11 -11.01
CA VAL A 124 -9.04 5.57 -10.37
C VAL A 124 -9.72 6.64 -9.51
N PHE A 125 -8.98 7.31 -8.64
CA PHE A 125 -9.55 8.35 -7.77
C PHE A 125 -9.99 9.60 -8.54
N SER A 126 -9.37 9.92 -9.68
CA SER A 126 -9.83 11.01 -10.55
C SER A 126 -11.17 10.72 -11.22
N MET A 127 -11.50 9.44 -11.44
CA MET A 127 -12.74 8.99 -12.07
C MET A 127 -13.91 8.90 -11.08
N ILE A 128 -13.66 8.96 -9.77
CA ILE A 128 -14.70 8.96 -8.76
C ILE A 128 -15.32 10.36 -8.70
N GLN A 129 -16.52 10.51 -9.29
CA GLN A 129 -17.29 11.75 -9.14
C GLN A 129 -17.66 11.95 -7.67
N LYS A 130 -17.38 13.14 -7.13
CA LYS A 130 -18.01 13.57 -5.88
C LYS A 130 -19.52 13.55 -6.10
N PRO A 131 -20.33 12.93 -5.21
CA PRO A 131 -21.75 13.22 -5.19
C PRO A 131 -21.87 14.74 -5.06
N LEU A 132 -22.59 15.38 -5.98
CA LEU A 132 -22.94 16.79 -5.84
C LEU A 132 -23.53 16.94 -4.43
N CYS A 133 -22.88 17.75 -3.61
CA CYS A 133 -23.43 18.12 -2.32
C CYS A 133 -24.79 18.76 -2.64
N LYS A 134 -25.89 18.04 -2.37
CA LYS A 134 -27.22 18.63 -2.42
C LYS A 134 -27.26 19.61 -1.25
N LEU A 135 -27.01 20.88 -1.55
CA LEU A 135 -27.39 21.99 -0.69
C LEU A 135 -28.90 21.86 -0.49
N ASN A 136 -29.28 21.50 0.73
CA ASN A 136 -30.65 21.65 1.23
C ASN A 136 -30.78 23.05 1.82
#